data_AF-A0A6P0IHB7-F1
#
_entry.id   AF-A0A6P0IHB7-F1
#
_cell.length_a   1.000
_cell.length_b   1.000
_cell.length_c   1.000
_cell.angle_alpha   90.00
_cell.angle_beta   90.00
_cell.angle_gamma   90.00
#
_symmetry.space_group_name_H-M   'P 1'
#
loop_
_entity.id
_entity.type
_entity.pdbx_description
1 polymer ?
#
loop_
_entity_poly.entity_id
_entity_poly.type
_entity_poly.pdbx_seq_one_letter_code
_entity_poly.pdbx_strand_id
1 'polypeptide(L)'
;MNAGHTPGYLLKKINEALCNAFPNKTKLEMMVLYELNINLNEIASGGNLKETVHKLIEHCQGYNQLEELIHGALENNPNNVHLNAIQEKFKITTSLVNILGPLEKTVIKQMQQAYRDCCPNLRDKIPGTFYDIIKKLDDIHQPTDDEKRIV
;
A
#
# COMPACT_ATOMS: atom_id res chain seq x y z
N MET A 1 7.21 7.17 -12.40
CA MET A 1 7.20 7.67 -11.00
C MET A 1 5.78 7.52 -10.47
N ASN A 2 5.59 6.67 -9.46
CA ASN A 2 4.29 6.46 -8.81
C ASN A 2 4.02 7.69 -7.93
N ALA A 3 3.07 8.53 -8.33
CA ALA A 3 2.77 9.77 -7.63
C ALA A 3 2.06 9.45 -6.31
N GLY A 4 2.77 9.25 -5.19
CA GLY A 4 2.27 9.37 -3.80
C GLY A 4 0.94 8.71 -3.37
N HIS A 5 0.26 7.92 -4.21
CA HIS A 5 -1.14 7.53 -4.04
C HIS A 5 -1.28 6.06 -3.59
N THR A 6 -0.42 5.62 -2.68
CA THR A 6 -0.57 4.30 -2.07
C THR A 6 -1.81 4.28 -1.16
N PRO A 7 -2.78 3.36 -1.37
CA PRO A 7 -3.98 3.31 -0.55
C PRO A 7 -3.68 3.05 0.93
N GLY A 8 -4.46 3.62 1.84
CA GLY A 8 -4.21 3.51 3.29
C GLY A 8 -4.19 2.06 3.82
N TYR A 9 -5.02 1.16 3.27
CA TYR A 9 -4.96 -0.26 3.68
C TYR A 9 -3.64 -0.92 3.29
N LEU A 10 -3.02 -0.49 2.18
CA LEU A 10 -1.74 -1.03 1.72
C LEU A 10 -0.60 -0.47 2.54
N LEU A 11 -0.63 0.83 2.92
CA LEU A 11 0.30 1.41 3.90
C LEU A 11 0.29 0.64 5.22
N LYS A 12 -0.90 0.25 5.70
CA LYS A 12 -1.03 -0.60 6.89
C LYS A 12 -0.35 -1.96 6.72
N LYS A 13 -0.55 -2.63 5.58
CA LYS A 13 0.09 -3.92 5.29
C LYS A 13 1.63 -3.79 5.14
N ILE A 14 2.12 -2.69 4.57
CA ILE A 14 3.56 -2.37 4.51
C ILE A 14 4.12 -2.22 5.93
N ASN A 15 3.43 -1.48 6.81
CA ASN A 15 3.84 -1.33 8.21
C ASN A 15 3.96 -2.67 8.94
N GLU A 16 2.96 -3.55 8.78
CA GLU A 16 2.96 -4.88 9.38
C GLU A 16 4.11 -5.76 8.85
N ALA A 17 4.36 -5.74 7.54
CA ALA A 17 5.45 -6.50 6.93
C ALA A 17 6.84 -5.99 7.36
N LEU A 18 7.03 -4.67 7.44
CA LEU A 18 8.28 -4.08 7.95
C LEU A 18 8.50 -4.40 9.43
N CYS A 19 7.46 -4.33 10.26
CA CYS A 19 7.56 -4.74 11.67
C CYS A 19 7.92 -6.22 11.81
N ASN A 20 7.38 -7.09 10.94
CA ASN A 20 7.68 -8.52 10.94
C ASN A 20 9.12 -8.81 10.50
N ALA A 21 9.60 -8.14 9.44
CA ALA A 21 10.97 -8.30 8.94
C ALA A 21 12.02 -7.71 9.87
N PHE A 22 11.69 -6.63 10.58
CA PHE A 22 12.60 -5.92 11.48
C PHE A 22 12.01 -5.82 12.90
N PRO A 23 11.91 -6.94 13.65
CA PRO A 23 11.39 -6.93 15.03
C PRO A 23 12.28 -6.15 16.01
N ASN A 24 13.47 -5.70 15.56
CA ASN A 24 14.42 -4.92 16.33
C ASN A 24 14.61 -3.54 15.65
N LYS A 25 14.42 -2.46 16.41
CA LYS A 25 14.53 -1.08 15.91
C LYS A 25 15.91 -0.76 15.33
N THR A 26 16.99 -1.26 15.93
CA THR A 26 18.36 -1.04 15.44
C THR A 26 18.58 -1.70 14.07
N LYS A 27 18.00 -2.87 13.81
CA LYS A 27 18.07 -3.50 12.48
C LYS A 27 17.33 -2.67 11.43
N LEU A 28 16.16 -2.13 11.77
CA LEU A 28 15.43 -1.21 10.91
C LEU A 28 16.25 0.06 10.62
N GLU A 29 16.84 0.65 11.67
CA GLU A 29 17.68 1.85 11.57
C GLU A 29 18.88 1.64 10.64
N MET A 30 19.59 0.52 10.77
CA MET A 30 20.69 0.16 9.87
C MET A 30 20.22 0.03 8.42
N MET A 31 19.11 -0.68 8.17
CA MET A 31 18.57 -0.82 6.81
C MET A 31 18.19 0.54 6.22
N VAL A 32 17.49 1.38 6.97
CA VAL A 32 17.08 2.72 6.48
C VAL A 32 18.28 3.62 6.21
N LEU A 33 19.31 3.56 7.05
CA LEU A 33 20.53 4.33 6.85
C LEU A 33 21.30 3.85 5.61
N TYR A 34 21.48 2.54 5.44
CA TYR A 34 22.34 2.01 4.38
C TYR A 34 21.64 2.02 3.01
N GLU A 35 20.35 1.71 2.97
CA GLU A 35 19.61 1.58 1.71
C GLU A 35 19.04 2.93 1.23
N LEU A 36 18.65 3.81 2.16
CA LEU A 36 17.97 5.08 1.82
C LEU A 36 18.81 6.32 2.18
N ASN A 37 19.95 6.17 2.86
CA ASN A 37 20.74 7.28 3.40
C ASN A 37 19.92 8.22 4.29
N ILE A 38 19.01 7.64 5.08
CA ILE A 38 18.11 8.35 5.97
C ILE A 38 18.43 8.02 7.42
N ASN A 39 18.53 9.04 8.26
CA ASN A 39 18.67 8.86 9.70
C ASN A 39 17.29 8.63 10.34
N LEU A 40 17.00 7.40 10.78
CA LEU A 40 15.70 7.05 11.34
C LEU A 40 15.33 7.89 12.57
N ASN A 41 16.31 8.34 13.36
CA ASN A 41 16.06 9.15 14.56
C ASN A 41 15.64 10.58 14.23
N GLU A 42 15.97 11.10 13.04
CA GLU A 42 15.50 12.42 12.58
C GLU A 42 14.01 12.38 12.19
N ILE A 43 13.51 11.21 11.79
CA ILE A 43 12.10 11.01 11.42
C ILE A 43 11.26 10.60 12.64
N ALA A 44 11.81 9.73 13.48
CA ALA A 44 11.07 9.08 14.57
C ALA A 44 11.89 9.04 15.86
N SER A 45 11.98 10.20 16.52
CA SER A 45 12.52 10.30 17.88
C SER A 45 11.52 9.73 18.90
N GLY A 46 11.70 8.46 19.28
CA GLY A 46 10.89 7.78 20.29
C GLY A 46 9.65 7.05 19.75
N GLY A 47 8.87 6.45 20.66
CA GLY A 47 7.72 5.59 20.34
C GLY A 47 8.08 4.12 20.19
N ASN A 48 7.06 3.27 20.02
CA ASN A 48 7.28 1.84 19.77
C ASN A 48 7.69 1.58 18.30
N LEU A 49 8.10 0.36 18.00
CA LEU A 49 8.54 -0.04 16.65
C LEU A 49 7.46 0.25 15.59
N LYS A 50 6.20 -0.04 15.90
CA LYS A 50 5.07 0.14 14.96
C LYS A 50 4.87 1.61 14.59
N GLU A 51 4.94 2.49 15.58
CA GLU A 51 4.88 3.95 15.40
C GLU A 51 6.11 4.48 14.64
N THR A 52 7.30 3.94 14.94
CA THR A 52 8.54 4.29 14.24
C THR A 52 8.43 3.94 12.75
N VAL A 53 7.99 2.72 12.43
CA VAL A 53 7.77 2.27 11.04
C VAL A 53 6.68 3.09 10.36
N HIS A 54 5.62 3.48 11.08
CA HIS A 54 4.56 4.31 10.53
C HIS A 54 5.07 5.68 10.08
N LYS A 55 5.83 6.39 10.93
CA LYS A 55 6.43 7.68 10.59
C LYS A 55 7.42 7.58 9.43
N LEU A 56 8.19 6.50 9.38
CA LEU A 56 9.09 6.21 8.25
C LEU A 56 8.32 6.04 6.93
N ILE A 57 7.19 5.32 6.96
CA ILE A 57 6.30 5.15 5.80
C ILE A 57 5.74 6.49 5.34
N GLU A 58 5.25 7.32 6.27
CA GLU A 58 4.75 8.67 5.94
C GLU A 58 5.82 9.54 5.30
N HIS A 59 7.04 9.52 5.86
CA HIS A 59 8.19 10.20 5.28
C HIS A 59 8.47 9.71 3.85
N CYS A 60 8.67 8.41 3.67
CA CYS A 60 8.97 7.83 2.36
C CYS A 60 7.83 8.09 1.35
N GLN A 61 6.57 8.10 1.80
CA GLN A 61 5.44 8.43 0.92
C GLN A 61 5.52 9.88 0.43
N GLY A 62 5.83 10.83 1.32
CA GLY A 62 5.98 12.25 0.97
C GLY A 62 7.08 12.52 -0.04
N TYR A 63 8.13 11.69 -0.04
CA TYR A 63 9.26 11.79 -0.97
C TYR A 63 9.19 10.81 -2.15
N ASN A 64 8.10 10.06 -2.32
CA ASN A 64 7.95 8.97 -3.30
C ASN A 64 9.03 7.87 -3.21
N GLN A 65 9.54 7.62 -2.00
CA GLN A 65 10.60 6.62 -1.70
C GLN A 65 10.05 5.31 -1.12
N LEU A 66 8.73 5.06 -1.22
CA LEU A 66 8.14 3.83 -0.67
C LEU A 66 8.61 2.56 -1.40
N GLU A 67 8.87 2.65 -2.70
CA GLU A 67 9.36 1.52 -3.48
C GLU A 67 10.78 1.13 -3.05
N GLU A 68 11.63 2.14 -2.86
CA GLU A 68 13.00 2.04 -2.36
C GLU A 68 13.01 1.47 -0.93
N LEU A 69 12.11 1.93 -0.07
CA LEU A 69 11.94 1.36 1.28
C LEU A 69 11.61 -0.13 1.25
N ILE A 70 10.67 -0.54 0.39
CA ILE A 70 10.28 -1.95 0.26
C ILE A 70 11.43 -2.77 -0.34
N HIS A 71 12.13 -2.22 -1.33
CA HIS A 71 13.25 -2.89 -1.98
C HIS A 71 14.43 -3.10 -1.02
N GLY A 72 14.89 -2.05 -0.32
CA GLY A 72 15.96 -2.17 0.67
C GLY A 72 15.61 -3.12 1.82
N ALA A 73 14.33 -3.14 2.23
CA ALA A 73 13.84 -4.11 3.20
C ALA A 73 13.96 -5.56 2.71
N LEU A 74 13.69 -5.81 1.43
CA LEU A 74 13.83 -7.12 0.79
C LEU A 74 15.28 -7.54 0.59
N GLU A 75 16.19 -6.64 0.21
CA GLU A 75 17.63 -6.96 0.10
C GLU A 75 18.19 -7.48 1.44
N ASN A 76 17.71 -6.91 2.56
CA ASN A 76 18.10 -7.33 3.90
C ASN A 76 17.36 -8.59 4.41
N ASN A 77 16.15 -8.87 3.89
CA ASN A 77 15.32 -10.00 4.31
C ASN A 77 14.64 -10.68 3.09
N PRO A 78 15.41 -11.28 2.17
CA PRO A 78 14.89 -11.73 0.87
C PRO A 78 13.85 -12.83 0.97
N ASN A 79 13.92 -13.67 2.02
CA ASN A 79 13.00 -14.78 2.25
C ASN A 79 11.78 -14.40 3.10
N ASN A 80 11.58 -13.12 3.44
CA ASN A 80 10.43 -12.70 4.22
C ASN A 80 9.16 -12.74 3.34
N VAL A 81 8.28 -13.70 3.61
CA VAL A 81 7.05 -13.92 2.83
C VAL A 81 6.11 -12.72 2.83
N HIS A 82 6.07 -11.95 3.92
CA HIS A 82 5.23 -10.76 4.01
C HIS A 82 5.77 -9.64 3.13
N LEU A 83 7.08 -9.38 3.13
CA LEU A 83 7.68 -8.37 2.25
C LEU A 83 7.53 -8.71 0.76
N ASN A 84 7.73 -9.98 0.38
CA ASN A 84 7.56 -10.41 -1.01
C ASN A 84 6.13 -10.18 -1.50
N ALA A 85 5.12 -10.60 -0.71
CA ALA A 85 3.72 -10.36 -1.03
C ALA A 85 3.39 -8.85 -1.13
N ILE A 86 4.06 -8.02 -0.32
CA ILE A 86 3.88 -6.56 -0.37
C ILE A 86 4.49 -5.94 -1.62
N GLN A 87 5.67 -6.38 -2.06
CA GLN A 87 6.32 -5.82 -3.25
C GLN A 87 5.45 -6.02 -4.50
N GLU A 88 4.94 -7.24 -4.70
CA GLU A 88 4.05 -7.54 -5.82
C GLU A 88 2.77 -6.70 -5.75
N LYS A 89 2.11 -6.71 -4.58
CA LYS A 89 0.88 -5.94 -4.35
C LYS A 89 1.10 -4.45 -4.56
N PHE A 90 2.21 -3.90 -4.06
CA PHE A 90 2.55 -2.49 -4.24
C PHE A 90 2.70 -2.10 -5.71
N LYS A 91 3.41 -2.89 -6.51
CA LYS A 91 3.56 -2.63 -7.95
C LYS A 91 2.23 -2.63 -8.70
N ILE A 92 1.38 -3.63 -8.43
CA ILE A 92 0.06 -3.77 -9.07
C ILE A 92 -0.85 -2.62 -8.65
N THR A 93 -1.04 -2.42 -7.35
CA THR A 93 -1.97 -1.43 -6.81
C THR A 93 -1.59 -0.01 -7.23
N THR A 94 -0.31 0.37 -7.18
CA THR A 94 0.13 1.71 -7.62
C THR A 94 -0.09 1.92 -9.11
N SER A 95 0.17 0.91 -9.93
CA SER A 95 -0.14 0.95 -11.37
C SER A 95 -1.64 1.14 -11.63
N LEU A 96 -2.50 0.39 -10.93
CA LEU A 96 -3.95 0.51 -11.03
C LEU A 96 -4.44 1.90 -10.61
N VAL A 97 -3.91 2.44 -9.51
CA VAL A 97 -4.27 3.79 -9.05
C VAL A 97 -3.88 4.84 -10.10
N ASN A 98 -2.71 4.73 -10.73
CA ASN A 98 -2.29 5.65 -11.78
C ASN A 98 -3.20 5.56 -13.02
N ILE A 99 -3.60 4.35 -13.41
CA ILE A 99 -4.46 4.11 -14.59
C ILE A 99 -5.89 4.60 -14.33
N LEU A 100 -6.44 4.29 -13.16
CA LEU A 100 -7.86 4.52 -12.85
C LEU A 100 -8.11 5.87 -12.15
N GLY A 101 -7.08 6.53 -11.62
CA GLY A 101 -7.18 7.82 -10.96
C GLY A 101 -7.84 8.92 -11.80
N PRO A 102 -7.54 9.07 -13.10
CA PRO A 102 -8.25 10.01 -13.98
C PRO A 102 -9.75 9.71 -14.10
N LEU A 103 -10.13 8.42 -14.07
CA LEU A 103 -11.53 8.00 -14.14
C LEU A 103 -12.29 8.32 -12.84
N GLU A 104 -11.63 8.26 -11.69
CA GLU A 104 -12.23 8.66 -10.41
C GLU A 104 -12.79 10.09 -10.49
N LYS A 105 -11.95 11.02 -10.96
CA LYS A 105 -12.29 12.45 -11.02
C LYS A 105 -13.31 12.75 -12.11
N THR A 106 -13.18 12.09 -13.26
CA THR A 106 -13.94 12.46 -14.47
C THR A 106 -15.28 11.74 -14.55
N VAL A 107 -15.32 10.45 -14.21
CA VAL A 107 -16.50 9.59 -14.45
C VAL A 107 -17.12 9.12 -13.15
N ILE A 108 -16.34 8.59 -12.21
CA ILE A 108 -16.88 7.91 -11.02
C ILE A 108 -17.62 8.89 -10.12
N LYS A 109 -17.07 10.08 -9.84
CA LYS A 109 -17.75 11.08 -9.00
C LYS A 109 -19.05 11.58 -9.61
N GLN A 110 -19.06 11.87 -10.92
CA GLN A 110 -20.26 12.33 -11.62
C GLN A 110 -21.34 11.25 -11.63
N MET A 111 -20.94 10.01 -11.95
CA MET A 111 -21.85 8.86 -11.97
C MET A 111 -22.41 8.55 -10.57
N GLN A 112 -21.59 8.58 -9.52
CA GLN A 112 -22.04 8.41 -8.14
C GLN A 112 -23.05 9.48 -7.73
N GLN A 113 -22.83 10.75 -8.12
CA GLN A 113 -23.77 11.83 -7.84
C GLN A 113 -25.11 11.58 -8.54
N ALA A 114 -25.08 11.26 -9.84
CA ALA A 114 -26.28 10.94 -10.60
C ALA A 114 -27.06 9.74 -9.99
N TYR A 115 -26.37 8.69 -9.54
CA TYR A 115 -27.01 7.56 -8.85
C TYR A 115 -27.61 7.96 -7.51
N ARG A 116 -26.96 8.81 -6.72
CA ARG A 116 -27.49 9.31 -5.45
C ARG A 116 -28.75 10.15 -5.66
N ASP A 117 -28.79 10.95 -6.72
CA ASP A 117 -29.91 11.81 -7.05
C ASP A 117 -31.10 11.02 -7.61
N CYS A 118 -30.83 10.01 -8.45
CA CYS A 118 -31.87 9.18 -9.08
C CYS A 118 -32.39 8.07 -8.15
N CYS A 119 -31.54 7.53 -7.27
CA CYS A 119 -31.83 6.34 -6.48
C CYS A 119 -31.39 6.52 -5.01
N PRO A 120 -32.12 7.31 -4.20
CA PRO A 120 -31.72 7.64 -2.82
C PRO A 120 -31.59 6.40 -1.92
N ASN A 121 -32.34 5.34 -2.20
CA ASN A 121 -32.31 4.08 -1.44
C ASN A 121 -31.07 3.19 -1.73
N LEU A 122 -30.20 3.55 -2.67
CA LEU A 122 -29.02 2.76 -3.04
C LEU A 122 -27.73 3.19 -2.34
N ARG A 123 -27.78 4.19 -1.45
CA ARG A 123 -26.59 4.77 -0.79
C ARG A 123 -25.67 3.73 -0.12
N ASP A 124 -26.23 2.68 0.46
CA ASP A 124 -25.47 1.67 1.21
C ASP A 124 -24.81 0.60 0.32
N LYS A 125 -25.14 0.55 -0.98
CA LYS A 125 -24.61 -0.46 -1.92
C LYS A 125 -23.46 0.05 -2.79
N ILE A 126 -23.17 1.35 -2.75
CA ILE A 126 -22.12 1.97 -3.56
C ILE A 126 -20.81 2.00 -2.73
N PRO A 127 -19.66 1.57 -3.27
CA PRO A 127 -18.37 1.71 -2.60
C PRO A 127 -18.15 3.16 -2.13
N GLY A 128 -17.76 3.34 -0.87
CA GLY A 128 -17.66 4.66 -0.24
C GLY A 128 -16.61 5.55 -0.88
N THR A 129 -15.49 4.97 -1.32
CA THR A 129 -14.36 5.67 -1.95
C THR A 129 -13.75 4.86 -3.11
N PHE A 130 -12.95 5.53 -3.95
CA PHE A 130 -12.13 4.87 -4.98
C PHE A 130 -11.19 3.82 -4.38
N TYR A 131 -10.57 4.12 -3.23
CA TYR A 131 -9.68 3.20 -2.55
C TYR A 131 -10.39 1.96 -2.00
N ASP A 132 -11.69 2.01 -1.70
CA ASP A 132 -12.48 0.82 -1.35
C ASP A 132 -12.65 -0.13 -2.56
N ILE A 133 -12.77 0.43 -3.76
CA ILE A 133 -12.83 -0.35 -4.99
C ILE A 133 -11.48 -1.04 -5.21
N ILE A 134 -10.38 -0.27 -5.13
CA ILE A 134 -9.03 -0.82 -5.28
C ILE A 134 -8.75 -1.92 -4.24
N LYS A 135 -9.16 -1.71 -2.98
CA LYS A 135 -9.05 -2.73 -1.93
C LYS A 135 -9.80 -4.02 -2.28
N LYS A 136 -11.04 -3.89 -2.79
CA LYS A 136 -11.83 -5.05 -3.21
C LYS A 136 -11.15 -5.81 -4.35
N LEU A 137 -10.61 -5.10 -5.35
CA LEU A 137 -9.87 -5.71 -6.46
C LEU A 137 -8.64 -6.48 -5.98
N ASP A 138 -7.91 -5.90 -5.02
CA ASP A 138 -6.75 -6.50 -4.38
C ASP A 138 -7.06 -7.76 -3.55
N ASP A 139 -8.31 -7.92 -3.12
CA ASP A 139 -8.79 -9.04 -2.31
C ASP A 139 -9.57 -10.08 -3.18
N ILE A 140 -9.72 -9.84 -4.49
CA ILE A 140 -10.25 -10.86 -5.41
C ILE A 140 -9.29 -12.04 -5.43
N HIS A 141 -9.80 -13.23 -5.10
CA HIS A 141 -9.05 -14.47 -5.19
C HIS A 141 -8.50 -14.62 -6.63
N GLN A 142 -7.18 -14.61 -6.77
CA GLN A 142 -6.53 -15.04 -8.01
C GLN A 142 -6.67 -16.56 -8.03
N PRO A 143 -7.33 -17.15 -9.04
CA PRO A 143 -7.41 -18.62 -9.14
C PRO A 143 -5.98 -19.16 -9.14
N THR A 144 -5.68 -20.09 -8.23
CA THR A 144 -4.41 -20.79 -8.27
C THR A 144 -4.41 -21.70 -9.50
N ASP A 145 -3.23 -22.03 -10.05
CA ASP A 145 -3.10 -22.91 -11.22
C ASP A 145 -3.76 -24.31 -11.04
N ASP A 146 -4.16 -24.64 -9.82
CA ASP A 146 -4.92 -25.83 -9.44
C ASP A 146 -6.44 -25.72 -9.73
N GLU A 147 -6.98 -24.51 -9.94
CA GLU A 147 -8.34 -24.27 -10.44
C GLU A 147 -8.41 -24.38 -11.98
N LYS A 148 -7.62 -25.28 -12.57
CA LYS A 148 -7.76 -25.68 -13.97
C LYS A 148 -9.12 -26.33 -14.19
N ARG A 149 -10.00 -25.55 -14.83
CA ARG A 149 -11.10 -25.95 -15.73
C ARG A 149 -11.68 -27.33 -15.42
N ILE A 150 -12.81 -27.34 -14.73
CA ILE A 150 -13.80 -28.40 -14.95
C ILE A 150 -14.13 -28.33 -16.45
N VAL A 151 -13.73 -29.38 -17.16
CA VAL A 151 -14.03 -29.64 -18.58
C VAL A 151 -15.54 -29.65 -18.79
#